data_AF-A0AAU8PS48-F1
#
_entry.id   AF-A0AAU8PS48-F1
#
_cell.length_a   1.000
_cell.length_b   1.000
_cell.length_c   1.000
_cell.angle_alpha   90.00
_cell.angle_beta   90.00
_cell.angle_gamma   90.00
#
_symmetry.space_group_name_H-M   'P 1'
#
loop_
_entity.id
_entity.type
_entity.pdbx_description
1 polymer ?
#
loop_
_entity_poly.entity_id
_entity_poly.type
_entity_poly.pdbx_seq_one_letter_code
_entity_poly.pdbx_strand_id
1 'polypeptide(L)'
;MADAIHAHGATVLIDIDQITITPSLLHTALATEPTVIPFNSVDSVSMKRPSDGYDCGIVNISCASVTTQLEFSPNQSDEQQAFIAAATAALNGQAPAHRAVPGLDFAAVDVETANDDWGSICQIGVVKVKDGVITDKCEWLCQPPAAINHFAPANIAIHGIRPNDVKTAQPFSECFAEMLSFVGKLPLAAHNAQFDMTAFFRAAQAENLVFPTVAFGCSLALSRAANLGTPNHKLPTVAKHLNVGLTNHHNATADAAACAEIIIKLAQKSAVKGSFADVCALLGFAQGQLSAQRVYPVLKKKSSTSLVESSARIATQPPLDQTQTEVKTAVPRKQKAKTAPWAKAAAPETVPEANLDADPHGRLFQQNVTLTGDFEPFDKGKLWDSIAEQGGTIGKNVTKKTTILVCGPWASKTSKQKRAEELIDKGQNIQIWTAEDLFAQLGLDPADEQPPF
;
A
#
# COMPACT_ATOMS: atom_id res chain seq x y z
N MET A 1 7.54 -0.54 18.10
CA MET A 1 6.83 -1.07 19.27
C MET A 1 5.84 -0.02 19.74
N ALA A 2 4.56 -0.35 19.94
CA ALA A 2 3.69 0.49 20.76
C ALA A 2 4.41 0.77 22.08
N ASP A 3 4.39 2.00 22.60
CA ASP A 3 5.15 2.37 23.81
C ASP A 3 4.76 1.37 24.91
N ALA A 4 5.71 0.49 25.24
CA ALA A 4 5.41 -0.69 26.00
C ALA A 4 5.27 -0.32 27.47
N ILE A 5 4.19 -0.77 28.11
CA ILE A 5 3.94 -0.47 29.51
C ILE A 5 4.87 -1.35 30.33
N HIS A 6 5.78 -0.73 31.08
CA HIS A 6 6.72 -1.45 31.93
C HIS A 6 6.06 -1.77 33.27
N ALA A 7 5.94 -3.06 33.57
CA ALA A 7 5.57 -3.59 34.87
C ALA A 7 6.81 -4.19 35.55
N HIS A 8 6.73 -4.44 36.85
CA HIS A 8 7.77 -5.14 37.58
C HIS A 8 8.00 -6.53 36.98
N GLY A 9 9.21 -6.76 36.46
CA GLY A 9 9.58 -8.05 35.86
C GLY A 9 8.97 -8.35 34.48
N ALA A 10 8.17 -7.45 33.88
CA ALA A 10 7.50 -7.69 32.61
C ALA A 10 7.30 -6.42 31.77
N THR A 11 7.12 -6.60 30.47
CA THR A 11 6.70 -5.56 29.52
C THR A 11 5.35 -5.93 28.96
N VAL A 12 4.41 -4.99 28.97
CA VAL A 12 3.01 -5.21 28.60
C VAL A 12 2.68 -4.42 27.34
N LEU A 13 2.02 -5.09 26.41
CA LEU A 13 1.41 -4.48 25.22
C LEU A 13 -0.10 -4.71 25.28
N ILE A 14 -0.88 -3.66 25.04
CA ILE A 14 -2.34 -3.72 24.99
C ILE A 14 -2.78 -3.37 23.57
N ASP A 15 -3.39 -4.32 22.86
CA ASP A 15 -4.05 -4.12 21.56
C ASP A 15 -5.57 -3.97 21.73
N ILE A 16 -6.33 -3.95 20.63
CA ILE A 16 -7.80 -3.89 20.66
C ILE A 16 -8.45 -5.22 21.04
N ASP A 17 -7.76 -6.32 20.76
CA ASP A 17 -8.25 -7.68 20.86
C ASP A 17 -7.55 -8.48 21.96
N GLN A 18 -6.37 -8.06 22.42
CA GLN A 18 -5.60 -8.79 23.44
C GLN A 18 -4.65 -7.92 24.27
N ILE A 19 -4.28 -8.44 25.43
CA ILE A 19 -3.17 -7.99 26.29
C ILE A 19 -2.03 -9.00 26.15
N THR A 20 -0.82 -8.56 25.83
CA THR A 20 0.38 -9.39 25.74
C THR A 20 1.36 -9.00 26.85
N ILE A 21 1.68 -9.93 27.73
CA ILE A 21 2.62 -9.76 28.84
C ILE A 21 3.89 -10.55 28.50
N THR A 22 4.99 -9.83 28.31
CA THR A 22 6.30 -10.41 27.99
C THR A 22 7.21 -10.30 29.21
N PRO A 23 7.60 -11.41 29.84
CA PRO A 23 8.53 -11.39 30.98
C PRO A 23 9.89 -10.77 30.60
N SER A 24 10.54 -10.13 31.56
CA SER A 24 11.93 -9.67 31.44
C SER A 24 12.88 -10.86 31.28
N LEU A 25 14.06 -10.65 30.68
CA LEU A 25 15.07 -11.72 30.48
C LEU A 25 15.39 -12.50 31.76
N LEU A 26 15.42 -11.80 32.91
CA LEU A 26 15.66 -12.42 34.21
C LEU A 26 14.48 -13.32 34.66
N HIS A 27 13.25 -12.95 34.34
CA HIS A 27 12.07 -13.77 34.62
C HIS A 27 11.87 -14.89 33.58
N THR A 28 12.22 -14.67 32.31
CA THR A 28 12.23 -15.73 31.28
C THR A 28 13.18 -16.87 31.66
N ALA A 29 14.30 -16.56 32.31
CA ALA A 29 15.24 -17.55 32.83
C ALA A 29 14.64 -18.43 33.96
N LEU A 30 13.53 -17.99 34.58
CA LEU A 30 12.75 -18.75 35.57
C LEU A 30 11.57 -19.52 34.95
N ALA A 31 11.61 -19.75 33.62
CA ALA A 31 10.59 -20.47 32.84
C ALA A 31 9.21 -19.79 32.78
N THR A 32 9.14 -18.46 32.88
CA THR A 32 7.91 -17.72 32.58
C THR A 32 7.81 -17.47 31.06
N GLU A 33 6.81 -18.05 30.40
CA GLU A 33 6.52 -17.78 28.98
C GLU A 33 5.68 -16.49 28.81
N PRO A 34 5.73 -15.83 27.63
CA PRO A 34 4.83 -14.74 27.32
C PRO A 34 3.36 -15.15 27.44
N THR A 35 2.56 -14.33 28.10
CA THR A 35 1.12 -14.57 28.28
C THR A 35 0.33 -13.67 27.34
N VAL A 36 -0.60 -14.24 26.58
CA VAL A 36 -1.54 -13.49 25.73
C VAL A 36 -2.95 -13.69 26.28
N ILE A 37 -3.64 -12.59 26.57
CA ILE A 37 -4.99 -12.56 27.15
C ILE A 37 -5.93 -11.83 26.19
N PRO A 38 -6.78 -12.55 25.45
CA PRO A 38 -7.79 -11.93 24.59
C PRO A 38 -8.79 -11.08 25.39
N PHE A 39 -9.13 -9.88 24.93
CA PHE A 39 -10.08 -8.98 25.62
C PHE A 39 -11.49 -9.58 25.72
N ASN A 40 -11.90 -10.41 24.77
CA ASN A 40 -13.18 -11.13 24.84
C ASN A 40 -13.24 -12.15 25.99
N SER A 41 -12.12 -12.45 26.63
CA SER A 41 -12.04 -13.33 27.81
C SER A 41 -11.88 -12.55 29.13
N VAL A 42 -11.73 -11.23 29.07
CA VAL A 42 -11.52 -10.37 30.24
C VAL A 42 -12.88 -9.91 30.78
N ASP A 43 -13.21 -10.31 32.02
CA ASP A 43 -14.45 -9.89 32.69
C ASP A 43 -14.29 -8.50 33.32
N SER A 44 -13.12 -8.24 33.91
CA SER A 44 -12.84 -6.97 34.57
C SER A 44 -11.34 -6.73 34.75
N VAL A 45 -11.00 -5.45 34.87
CA VAL A 45 -9.67 -4.99 35.23
C VAL A 45 -9.79 -4.06 36.43
N SER A 46 -8.97 -4.28 37.45
CA SER A 46 -8.95 -3.43 38.66
C SER A 46 -7.53 -3.04 39.04
N MET A 47 -7.37 -1.91 39.73
CA MET A 47 -6.09 -1.47 40.29
C MET A 47 -6.14 -1.32 41.81
N LYS A 48 -5.02 -1.67 42.45
CA LYS A 48 -4.69 -1.28 43.82
C LYS A 48 -3.45 -0.37 43.76
N ARG A 49 -3.59 0.86 44.23
CA ARG A 49 -2.46 1.80 44.30
C ARG A 49 -1.53 1.43 45.46
N PRO A 50 -0.23 1.78 45.37
CA PRO A 50 0.68 1.73 46.52
C PRO A 50 0.08 2.42 47.76
N SER A 51 0.19 1.81 48.94
CA SER A 51 -0.27 2.43 50.20
C SER A 51 0.68 3.53 50.67
N ASP A 52 1.96 3.39 50.33
CA ASP A 52 3.06 4.27 50.72
C ASP A 52 4.13 4.33 49.60
N GLY A 53 5.30 4.91 49.89
CA GLY A 53 6.41 5.05 48.94
C GLY A 53 7.22 3.77 48.67
N TYR A 54 6.88 2.64 49.30
CA TYR A 54 7.63 1.39 49.23
C TYR A 54 6.80 0.23 48.67
N ASP A 55 5.47 0.30 48.76
CA ASP A 55 4.57 -0.72 48.21
C ASP A 55 4.48 -0.69 46.67
N CYS A 56 4.37 -1.87 46.06
CA CYS A 56 4.07 -1.99 44.64
C CYS A 56 2.60 -1.65 44.36
N GLY A 57 2.36 -1.00 43.22
CA GLY A 57 1.03 -0.93 42.62
C GLY A 57 0.67 -2.28 42.01
N ILE A 58 -0.59 -2.67 42.08
CA ILE A 58 -1.08 -3.94 41.53
C ILE A 58 -2.20 -3.68 40.54
N VAL A 59 -2.17 -4.38 39.41
CA VAL A 59 -3.29 -4.49 38.48
C VAL A 59 -3.73 -5.95 38.41
N ASN A 60 -5.04 -6.18 38.54
CA ASN A 60 -5.64 -7.50 38.39
C ASN A 60 -6.45 -7.55 37.10
N ILE A 61 -6.15 -8.53 36.25
CA ILE A 61 -6.89 -8.86 35.03
C ILE A 61 -7.67 -10.14 35.32
N SER A 62 -8.99 -10.05 35.42
CA SER A 62 -9.84 -11.21 35.75
C SER A 62 -10.46 -11.79 34.48
N CYS A 63 -10.26 -13.09 34.27
CA CYS A 63 -10.78 -13.86 33.14
C CYS A 63 -11.43 -15.15 33.66
N ALA A 64 -12.76 -15.22 33.64
CA ALA A 64 -13.57 -16.27 34.23
C ALA A 64 -13.16 -16.62 35.68
N SER A 65 -12.37 -17.69 35.86
CA SER A 65 -11.91 -18.18 37.16
C SER A 65 -10.40 -17.96 37.40
N VAL A 66 -9.72 -17.27 36.49
CA VAL A 66 -8.29 -16.99 36.55
C VAL A 66 -8.09 -15.49 36.71
N THR A 67 -7.25 -15.10 37.66
CA THR A 67 -6.81 -13.70 37.83
C THR A 67 -5.32 -13.62 37.54
N THR A 68 -4.94 -12.84 36.54
CA THR A 68 -3.55 -12.51 36.25
C THR A 68 -3.20 -11.21 36.96
N GLN A 69 -2.16 -11.24 37.78
CA GLN A 69 -1.70 -10.08 38.54
C GLN A 69 -0.44 -9.48 37.89
N LEU A 70 -0.45 -8.16 37.71
CA LEU A 70 0.71 -7.37 37.29
C LEU A 70 1.11 -6.43 38.42
N GLU A 71 2.40 -6.45 38.75
CA GLU A 71 2.98 -5.55 39.75
C GLU A 71 3.68 -4.37 39.07
N PHE A 72 3.63 -3.21 39.70
CA PHE A 72 4.27 -1.98 39.27
C PHE A 72 5.09 -1.47 40.46
N SER A 73 6.36 -1.19 40.23
CA SER A 73 7.25 -0.67 41.27
C SER A 73 6.72 0.67 41.80
N PRO A 74 7.08 1.12 43.02
CA PRO A 74 6.50 2.33 43.63
C PRO A 74 6.60 3.59 42.75
N ASN A 75 7.65 3.69 41.93
CA ASN A 75 7.89 4.79 40.99
C ASN A 75 7.18 4.63 39.64
N GLN A 76 6.40 3.57 39.42
CA GLN A 76 5.71 3.25 38.16
C GLN A 76 4.19 3.54 38.22
N SER A 77 3.80 4.56 38.98
CA SER A 77 2.39 4.92 39.18
C SER A 77 1.74 5.42 37.88
N ASP A 78 2.50 6.08 37.01
CA ASP A 78 2.03 6.58 35.72
C ASP A 78 1.79 5.41 34.74
N GLU A 79 2.69 4.42 34.71
CA GLU A 79 2.53 3.20 33.93
C GLU A 79 1.33 2.37 34.38
N GLN A 80 1.08 2.30 35.70
CA GLN A 80 -0.09 1.64 36.26
C GLN A 80 -1.40 2.32 35.80
N GLN A 81 -1.44 3.66 35.80
CA GLN A 81 -2.59 4.41 35.32
C GLN A 81 -2.78 4.28 33.80
N ALA A 82 -1.67 4.32 33.05
CA ALA A 82 -1.64 4.10 31.61
C ALA A 82 -2.22 2.74 31.23
N PHE A 83 -1.86 1.67 31.95
CA PHE A 83 -2.45 0.34 31.77
C PHE A 83 -3.97 0.38 31.93
N ILE A 84 -4.46 0.94 33.03
CA ILE A 84 -5.90 0.93 33.32
C ILE A 84 -6.68 1.74 32.29
N ALA A 85 -6.18 2.91 31.90
CA ALA A 85 -6.79 3.70 30.85
C ALA A 85 -6.86 2.94 29.52
N ALA A 86 -5.77 2.28 29.13
CA ALA A 86 -5.70 1.48 27.91
C ALA A 86 -6.63 0.27 27.94
N ALA A 87 -6.60 -0.51 29.01
CA ALA A 87 -7.44 -1.70 29.16
C ALA A 87 -8.93 -1.34 29.23
N THR A 88 -9.29 -0.25 29.91
CA THR A 88 -10.67 0.25 29.99
C THR A 88 -11.17 0.72 28.63
N ALA A 89 -10.33 1.45 27.87
CA ALA A 89 -10.65 1.84 26.50
C ALA A 89 -10.93 0.61 25.63
N ALA A 90 -10.02 -0.37 25.64
CA ALA A 90 -10.15 -1.59 24.84
C ALA A 90 -11.42 -2.40 25.21
N LEU A 91 -11.74 -2.53 26.50
CA LEU A 91 -12.98 -3.18 26.97
C LEU A 91 -14.25 -2.46 26.52
N ASN A 92 -14.20 -1.14 26.34
CA ASN A 92 -15.30 -0.33 25.82
C ASN A 92 -15.33 -0.29 24.28
N GLY A 93 -14.52 -1.10 23.59
CA GLY A 93 -14.38 -1.09 22.14
C GLY A 93 -13.69 0.17 21.59
N GLN A 94 -13.04 0.94 22.45
CA GLN A 94 -12.27 2.13 22.09
C GLN A 94 -10.79 1.77 21.90
N ALA A 95 -10.14 2.42 20.93
CA ALA A 95 -8.70 2.30 20.76
C ALA A 95 -7.98 2.81 22.04
N PRO A 96 -7.09 2.02 22.68
CA PRO A 96 -6.32 2.49 23.82
C PRO A 96 -5.45 3.71 23.45
N ALA A 97 -5.28 4.67 24.37
CA ALA A 97 -4.54 5.92 24.16
C ALA A 97 -3.09 5.73 23.66
N HIS A 98 -2.50 4.55 23.87
CA HIS A 98 -1.18 4.14 23.37
C HIS A 98 -1.16 3.71 21.90
N ARG A 99 -2.28 3.78 21.17
CA ARG A 99 -2.33 3.64 19.70
C ARG A 99 -1.89 4.88 18.95
N ALA A 100 -1.81 6.04 19.61
CA ALA A 100 -1.44 7.26 18.93
C ALA A 100 0.00 7.14 18.39
N VAL A 101 0.18 7.50 17.12
CA VAL A 101 1.49 7.77 16.53
C VAL A 101 1.51 9.28 16.33
N PRO A 102 1.99 10.07 17.31
CA PRO A 102 1.88 11.52 17.25
C PRO A 102 2.47 12.08 15.94
N GLY A 103 1.70 12.96 15.30
CA GLY A 103 2.01 13.54 14.00
C GLY A 103 1.65 12.69 12.77
N LEU A 104 1.23 11.42 12.94
CA LEU A 104 0.83 10.56 11.83
C LEU A 104 -0.57 10.95 11.33
N ASP A 105 -0.59 11.99 10.50
CA ASP A 105 -1.81 12.54 9.91
C ASP A 105 -1.86 12.25 8.41
N PHE A 106 -2.96 11.62 7.96
CA PHE A 106 -3.22 11.34 6.54
C PHE A 106 -4.70 11.01 6.32
N ALA A 107 -5.12 10.93 5.06
CA ALA A 107 -6.42 10.39 4.68
C ALA A 107 -6.23 9.13 3.83
N ALA A 108 -6.69 7.98 4.32
CA ALA A 108 -6.77 6.78 3.50
C ALA A 108 -7.95 6.90 2.53
N VAL A 109 -7.77 6.44 1.30
CA VAL A 109 -8.76 6.48 0.24
C VAL A 109 -8.79 5.14 -0.48
N ASP A 110 -9.95 4.84 -1.05
CA ASP A 110 -10.18 3.71 -1.95
C ASP A 110 -11.35 4.09 -2.89
N VAL A 111 -11.41 3.49 -4.07
CA VAL A 111 -12.45 3.76 -5.08
C VAL A 111 -12.93 2.49 -5.76
N GLU A 112 -14.24 2.44 -6.03
CA GLU A 112 -14.82 1.44 -6.93
C GLU A 112 -15.06 2.05 -8.32
N THR A 113 -14.77 1.31 -9.38
CA THR A 113 -14.93 1.76 -10.77
C THR A 113 -16.01 0.97 -11.49
N ALA A 114 -16.83 1.64 -12.29
CA ALA A 114 -17.97 1.04 -12.97
C ALA A 114 -17.60 0.14 -14.15
N ASN A 115 -16.44 0.36 -14.78
CA ASN A 115 -15.98 -0.38 -15.96
C ASN A 115 -14.45 -0.48 -16.06
N ASP A 116 -13.96 -0.89 -17.23
CA ASP A 116 -12.54 -1.11 -17.55
C ASP A 116 -11.73 0.19 -17.69
N ASP A 117 -12.40 1.35 -17.85
CA ASP A 117 -11.77 2.64 -17.67
C ASP A 117 -11.71 2.99 -16.18
N TRP A 118 -10.50 3.03 -15.62
CA TRP A 118 -10.30 3.39 -14.21
C TRP A 118 -10.87 4.77 -13.83
N GLY A 119 -11.10 5.67 -14.80
CA GLY A 119 -11.77 6.94 -14.53
C GLY A 119 -13.26 6.83 -14.19
N SER A 120 -13.86 5.64 -14.34
CA SER A 120 -15.30 5.41 -14.14
C SER A 120 -15.71 5.28 -12.66
N ILE A 121 -15.13 6.10 -11.78
CA ILE A 121 -15.35 6.04 -10.33
C ILE A 121 -16.86 6.15 -10.01
N CYS A 122 -17.38 5.15 -9.31
CA CYS A 122 -18.78 5.07 -8.87
C CYS A 122 -18.95 5.06 -7.34
N GLN A 123 -17.85 4.89 -6.59
CA GLN A 123 -17.81 5.07 -5.14
C GLN A 123 -16.44 5.62 -4.72
N ILE A 124 -16.44 6.48 -3.70
CA ILE A 124 -15.24 7.00 -3.05
C ILE A 124 -15.38 6.74 -1.55
N GLY A 125 -14.42 6.03 -0.96
CA GLY A 125 -14.30 5.85 0.48
C GLY A 125 -13.11 6.63 1.02
N VAL A 126 -13.29 7.34 2.13
CA VAL A 126 -12.21 8.11 2.77
C VAL A 126 -12.23 7.94 4.29
N VAL A 127 -11.05 7.71 4.87
CA VAL A 127 -10.83 7.59 6.31
C VAL A 127 -9.74 8.55 6.75
N LYS A 128 -10.05 9.49 7.64
CA LYS A 128 -9.07 10.42 8.21
C LYS A 128 -8.40 9.80 9.41
N VAL A 129 -7.08 9.96 9.44
CA VAL A 129 -6.23 9.58 10.55
C VAL A 129 -5.56 10.84 11.09
N LYS A 130 -5.63 11.02 12.41
CA LYS A 130 -4.92 12.06 13.13
C LYS A 130 -4.17 11.44 14.30
N ASP A 131 -2.90 11.79 14.44
CA ASP A 131 -2.01 11.24 15.46
C ASP A 131 -2.06 9.71 15.49
N GLY A 132 -2.16 9.04 14.33
CA GLY A 132 -2.25 7.59 14.23
C GLY A 132 -3.58 6.98 14.72
N VAL A 133 -4.62 7.79 14.91
CA VAL A 133 -5.97 7.36 15.29
C VAL A 133 -6.95 7.74 14.20
N ILE A 134 -7.84 6.81 13.82
CA ILE A 134 -8.93 7.13 12.88
C ILE A 134 -9.91 8.10 13.57
N THR A 135 -10.14 9.27 12.98
CA THR A 135 -11.02 10.30 13.54
C THR A 135 -12.35 10.40 12.83
N ASP A 136 -12.36 10.22 11.50
CA ASP A 136 -13.54 10.44 10.68
C ASP A 136 -13.55 9.47 9.50
N LYS A 137 -14.75 9.15 9.01
CA LYS A 137 -14.97 8.38 7.79
C LYS A 137 -16.03 9.07 6.95
N CYS A 138 -15.86 9.05 5.63
CA CYS A 138 -16.84 9.57 4.70
C CYS A 138 -16.92 8.68 3.46
N GLU A 139 -18.12 8.60 2.89
CA GLU A 139 -18.43 7.76 1.75
C GLU A 139 -19.28 8.55 0.76
N TRP A 140 -18.95 8.45 -0.51
CA TRP A 140 -19.75 8.99 -1.60
C TRP A 140 -20.02 7.89 -2.62
N LEU A 141 -21.31 7.65 -2.90
CA LEU A 141 -21.69 7.07 -4.20
C LEU A 141 -21.66 8.20 -5.23
N CYS A 142 -21.18 7.89 -6.43
CA CYS A 142 -20.97 8.86 -7.49
C CYS A 142 -21.58 8.36 -8.79
N GLN A 143 -22.15 9.27 -9.58
CA GLN A 143 -22.29 9.02 -11.01
C GLN A 143 -20.91 9.17 -11.66
N PRO A 144 -20.38 8.14 -12.36
CA PRO A 144 -19.13 8.25 -13.08
C PRO A 144 -19.16 9.39 -14.12
N PRO A 145 -18.00 9.87 -14.57
CA PRO A 145 -17.94 10.88 -15.62
C PRO A 145 -18.76 10.49 -16.85
N ALA A 146 -19.56 11.42 -17.37
CA ALA A 146 -20.58 11.14 -18.38
C ALA A 146 -20.02 10.41 -19.63
N ALA A 147 -18.78 10.72 -20.03
CA ALA A 147 -18.12 10.09 -21.18
C ALA A 147 -17.79 8.59 -20.99
N ILE A 148 -17.72 8.14 -19.74
CA ILE A 148 -17.34 6.77 -19.33
C ILE A 148 -18.33 6.21 -18.30
N ASN A 149 -19.57 6.69 -18.31
CA ASN A 149 -20.65 6.30 -17.39
C ASN A 149 -21.43 5.08 -17.90
N HIS A 150 -20.74 3.96 -18.04
CA HIS A 150 -21.35 2.66 -18.29
C HIS A 150 -20.89 1.66 -17.22
N PHE A 151 -21.69 0.64 -16.93
CA PHE A 151 -21.35 -0.35 -15.91
C PHE A 151 -21.12 -1.71 -16.53
N ALA A 152 -19.92 -2.25 -16.34
CA ALA A 152 -19.54 -3.57 -16.80
C ALA A 152 -19.99 -4.63 -15.77
N PRO A 153 -20.53 -5.78 -16.21
CA PRO A 153 -20.93 -6.86 -15.31
C PRO A 153 -19.82 -7.37 -14.39
N ALA A 154 -18.57 -7.39 -14.87
CA ALA A 154 -17.42 -7.83 -14.09
C ALA A 154 -17.14 -6.91 -12.88
N ASN A 155 -17.21 -5.60 -13.07
CA ASN A 155 -17.07 -4.62 -11.97
C ASN A 155 -18.23 -4.73 -10.98
N ILE A 156 -19.47 -4.78 -11.48
CA ILE A 156 -20.66 -4.98 -10.62
C ILE A 156 -20.51 -6.26 -9.78
N ALA A 157 -19.93 -7.34 -10.33
CA ALA A 157 -19.74 -8.58 -9.60
C ALA A 157 -18.75 -8.48 -8.43
N ILE A 158 -17.83 -7.51 -8.46
CA ILE A 158 -16.83 -7.26 -7.41
C ILE A 158 -17.48 -6.51 -6.24
N HIS A 159 -18.03 -5.32 -6.49
CA HIS A 159 -18.47 -4.39 -5.45
C HIS A 159 -20.00 -4.30 -5.29
N GLY A 160 -20.77 -4.91 -6.19
CA GLY A 160 -22.24 -4.98 -6.11
C GLY A 160 -23.00 -3.72 -6.56
N ILE A 161 -22.32 -2.60 -6.80
CA ILE A 161 -22.92 -1.31 -7.19
C ILE A 161 -23.43 -1.37 -8.62
N ARG A 162 -24.72 -1.10 -8.80
CA ARG A 162 -25.44 -1.12 -10.08
C ARG A 162 -25.71 0.31 -10.56
N PRO A 163 -25.99 0.50 -11.87
CA PRO A 163 -26.41 1.80 -12.40
C PRO A 163 -27.57 2.46 -11.65
N ASN A 164 -28.50 1.66 -11.13
CA ASN A 164 -29.65 2.19 -10.40
C ASN A 164 -29.30 2.71 -9.00
N ASP A 165 -28.22 2.24 -8.40
CA ASP A 165 -27.78 2.65 -7.06
C ASP A 165 -27.16 4.06 -7.09
N VAL A 166 -26.54 4.43 -8.21
CA VAL A 166 -25.94 5.76 -8.41
C VAL A 166 -26.84 6.74 -9.14
N LYS A 167 -28.04 6.34 -9.56
CA LYS A 167 -28.93 7.15 -10.42
C LYS A 167 -29.30 8.52 -9.82
N THR A 168 -29.41 8.59 -8.50
CA THR A 168 -29.69 9.83 -7.75
C THR A 168 -28.48 10.35 -6.98
N ALA A 169 -27.33 9.70 -7.13
CA ALA A 169 -26.08 10.17 -6.55
C ALA A 169 -25.58 11.43 -7.26
N GLN A 170 -24.72 12.19 -6.59
CA GLN A 170 -24.08 13.35 -7.19
C GLN A 170 -23.12 12.93 -8.32
N PRO A 171 -22.85 13.81 -9.31
CA PRO A 171 -21.77 13.61 -10.28
C PRO A 171 -20.40 13.48 -9.60
N PHE A 172 -19.49 12.73 -10.23
CA PHE A 172 -18.12 12.56 -9.75
C PHE A 172 -17.44 13.90 -9.38
N SER A 173 -17.60 14.96 -10.19
CA SER A 173 -17.00 16.27 -9.90
C SER A 173 -17.42 16.87 -8.56
N GLU A 174 -18.69 16.73 -8.18
CA GLU A 174 -19.21 17.23 -6.91
C GLU A 174 -18.67 16.40 -5.75
N CYS A 175 -18.78 15.06 -5.85
CA CYS A 175 -18.21 14.16 -4.84
C CYS A 175 -16.70 14.35 -4.66
N PHE A 176 -15.97 14.57 -5.74
CA PHE A 176 -14.52 14.81 -5.70
C PHE A 176 -14.19 16.16 -5.05
N ALA A 177 -14.96 17.21 -5.30
CA ALA A 177 -14.80 18.50 -4.63
C ALA A 177 -15.10 18.40 -3.12
N GLU A 178 -16.16 17.69 -2.74
CA GLU A 178 -16.48 17.41 -1.34
C GLU A 178 -15.39 16.60 -0.66
N MET A 179 -14.88 15.55 -1.33
CA MET A 179 -13.76 14.74 -0.85
C MET A 179 -12.50 15.57 -0.60
N LEU A 180 -12.10 16.43 -1.55
CA LEU A 180 -10.94 17.31 -1.40
C LEU A 180 -11.11 18.28 -0.22
N SER A 181 -12.33 18.78 0.00
CA SER A 181 -12.66 19.64 1.15
C SER A 181 -12.54 18.87 2.47
N PHE A 182 -13.05 17.63 2.51
CA PHE A 182 -12.99 16.75 3.68
C PHE A 182 -11.55 16.38 4.07
N VAL A 183 -10.71 16.03 3.07
CA VAL A 183 -9.29 15.71 3.24
C VAL A 183 -8.48 16.95 3.61
N GLY A 184 -8.77 18.10 2.99
CA GLY A 184 -8.03 19.34 3.20
C GLY A 184 -6.59 19.24 2.70
N LYS A 185 -5.63 19.45 3.61
CA LYS A 185 -4.18 19.45 3.29
C LYS A 185 -3.47 18.14 3.61
N LEU A 186 -4.23 17.12 4.05
CA LEU A 186 -3.65 15.84 4.42
C LEU A 186 -3.09 15.12 3.19
N PRO A 187 -1.97 14.40 3.31
CA PRO A 187 -1.54 13.48 2.27
C PRO A 187 -2.53 12.30 2.19
N LEU A 188 -2.69 11.74 0.99
CA LEU A 188 -3.52 10.56 0.76
C LEU A 188 -2.75 9.26 1.01
N ALA A 189 -3.46 8.18 1.29
CA ALA A 189 -2.90 6.85 1.30
C ALA A 189 -3.89 5.86 0.68
N ALA A 190 -3.41 4.89 -0.09
CA ALA A 190 -4.26 3.83 -0.63
C ALA A 190 -3.50 2.50 -0.68
N HIS A 191 -4.24 1.39 -0.74
CA HIS A 191 -3.64 0.08 -0.92
C HIS A 191 -3.50 -0.18 -2.42
N ASN A 192 -2.28 -0.40 -2.91
CA ASN A 192 -1.98 -0.33 -4.34
C ASN A 192 -2.28 1.05 -4.97
N ALA A 193 -1.89 2.12 -4.27
CA ALA A 193 -2.25 3.52 -4.59
C ALA A 193 -2.02 4.00 -6.04
N GLN A 194 -1.24 3.30 -6.86
CA GLN A 194 -1.13 3.65 -8.27
C GLN A 194 -2.48 3.54 -8.99
N PHE A 195 -3.30 2.55 -8.63
CA PHE A 195 -4.64 2.38 -9.17
C PHE A 195 -5.52 3.58 -8.82
N ASP A 196 -5.75 3.83 -7.54
CA ASP A 196 -6.66 4.89 -7.05
C ASP A 196 -6.27 6.27 -7.56
N MET A 197 -4.98 6.61 -7.49
CA MET A 197 -4.51 7.91 -7.95
C MET A 197 -4.66 8.06 -9.46
N THR A 198 -4.53 6.98 -10.22
CA THR A 198 -4.79 6.99 -11.67
C THR A 198 -6.29 7.07 -11.96
N ALA A 199 -7.13 6.43 -11.16
CA ALA A 199 -8.58 6.52 -11.25
C ALA A 199 -9.04 7.97 -11.03
N PHE A 200 -8.64 8.62 -9.94
CA PHE A 200 -8.94 10.04 -9.69
C PHE A 200 -8.43 10.95 -10.80
N PHE A 201 -7.19 10.72 -11.27
CA PHE A 201 -6.61 11.49 -12.36
C PHE A 201 -7.42 11.38 -13.66
N ARG A 202 -7.80 10.16 -14.07
CA ARG A 202 -8.57 9.92 -15.29
C ARG A 202 -9.98 10.46 -15.19
N ALA A 203 -10.64 10.28 -14.06
CA ALA A 203 -11.97 10.81 -13.81
C ALA A 203 -11.97 12.36 -13.87
N ALA A 204 -10.98 12.99 -13.23
CA ALA A 204 -10.79 14.44 -13.30
C ALA A 204 -10.48 14.92 -14.73
N GLN A 205 -9.69 14.17 -15.51
CA GLN A 205 -9.44 14.51 -16.92
C GLN A 205 -10.70 14.40 -17.78
N ALA A 206 -11.52 13.37 -17.56
CA ALA A 206 -12.76 13.16 -18.31
C ALA A 206 -13.74 14.35 -18.15
N GLU A 207 -13.68 15.06 -17.02
CA GLU A 207 -14.51 16.24 -16.74
C GLU A 207 -13.74 17.57 -16.75
N ASN A 208 -12.45 17.56 -17.14
CA ASN A 208 -11.57 18.74 -17.16
C ASN A 208 -11.46 19.48 -15.81
N LEU A 209 -11.41 18.73 -14.70
CA LEU A 209 -11.33 19.29 -13.36
C LEU A 209 -9.91 19.78 -13.03
N VAL A 210 -9.84 20.89 -12.29
CA VAL A 210 -8.60 21.43 -11.73
C VAL A 210 -8.64 21.25 -10.22
N PHE A 211 -7.56 20.74 -9.65
CA PHE A 211 -7.45 20.48 -8.22
C PHE A 211 -5.98 20.65 -7.76
N PRO A 212 -5.72 20.89 -6.46
CA PRO A 212 -4.37 21.09 -5.96
C PRO A 212 -3.51 19.84 -6.10
N THR A 213 -2.18 20.00 -6.11
CA THR A 213 -1.28 18.84 -6.02
C THR A 213 -1.37 18.22 -4.63
N VAL A 214 -1.55 16.90 -4.56
CA VAL A 214 -1.68 16.16 -3.30
C VAL A 214 -0.61 15.07 -3.24
N ALA A 215 0.11 14.99 -2.11
CA ALA A 215 1.08 13.92 -1.88
C ALA A 215 0.35 12.63 -1.47
N PHE A 216 0.89 11.46 -1.85
CA PHE A 216 0.29 10.19 -1.44
C PHE A 216 1.31 9.08 -1.12
N GLY A 217 0.88 8.11 -0.31
CA GLY A 217 1.63 6.90 0.02
C GLY A 217 0.89 5.61 -0.36
N CYS A 218 1.58 4.47 -0.30
CA CYS A 218 1.05 3.18 -0.76
C CYS A 218 1.25 2.10 0.30
N SER A 219 0.18 1.65 0.97
CA SER A 219 0.27 0.65 2.05
C SER A 219 0.79 -0.70 1.55
N LEU A 220 0.52 -1.07 0.29
CA LEU A 220 1.11 -2.24 -0.38
C LEU A 220 2.65 -2.14 -0.41
N ALA A 221 3.20 -1.00 -0.85
CA ALA A 221 4.63 -0.79 -0.91
C ALA A 221 5.28 -0.81 0.48
N LEU A 222 4.63 -0.16 1.46
CA LEU A 222 5.08 -0.13 2.85
C LEU A 222 5.08 -1.53 3.47
N SER A 223 4.02 -2.31 3.25
CA SER A 223 3.93 -3.68 3.78
C SER A 223 5.01 -4.61 3.20
N ARG A 224 5.33 -4.47 1.91
CA ARG A 224 6.45 -5.19 1.26
C ARG A 224 7.79 -4.85 1.90
N ALA A 225 8.05 -3.57 2.16
CA ALA A 225 9.30 -3.16 2.81
C ALA A 225 9.39 -3.59 4.28
N ALA A 226 8.25 -3.71 4.97
CA ALA A 226 8.22 -4.21 6.34
C ALA A 226 8.52 -5.71 6.46
N ASN A 227 8.63 -6.45 5.35
CA ASN A 227 8.98 -7.86 5.30
C ASN A 227 8.16 -8.73 6.27
N LEU A 228 6.83 -8.63 6.16
CA LEU A 228 5.88 -9.28 7.07
C LEU A 228 5.89 -10.82 7.02
N GLY A 229 6.58 -11.43 6.06
CA GLY A 229 6.57 -12.89 5.86
C GLY A 229 5.22 -13.43 5.38
N THR A 230 4.37 -12.59 4.79
CA THR A 230 3.10 -13.00 4.21
C THR A 230 3.29 -13.58 2.81
N PRO A 231 2.44 -14.54 2.37
CA PRO A 231 2.58 -15.18 1.05
C PRO A 231 2.40 -14.20 -0.11
N ASN A 232 1.60 -13.15 0.11
CA ASN A 232 1.46 -12.00 -0.77
C ASN A 232 1.16 -10.76 0.09
N HIS A 233 1.02 -9.62 -0.56
CA HIS A 233 0.73 -8.34 0.11
C HIS A 233 -0.62 -7.75 -0.31
N LYS A 234 -1.56 -8.57 -0.79
CA LYS A 234 -2.94 -8.15 -1.08
C LYS A 234 -3.61 -7.65 0.21
N LEU A 235 -4.59 -6.75 0.09
CA LEU A 235 -5.24 -6.11 1.24
C LEU A 235 -5.77 -7.12 2.27
N PRO A 236 -6.54 -8.18 1.89
CA PRO A 236 -7.05 -9.15 2.86
C PRO A 236 -5.93 -9.92 3.57
N THR A 237 -4.86 -10.27 2.85
CA THR A 237 -3.71 -11.01 3.41
C THR A 237 -2.98 -10.19 4.47
N VAL A 238 -2.69 -8.92 4.16
CA VAL A 238 -1.99 -8.03 5.09
C VAL A 238 -2.88 -7.65 6.26
N ALA A 239 -4.17 -7.39 6.00
CA ALA A 239 -5.15 -7.08 7.05
C ALA A 239 -5.24 -8.24 8.05
N LYS A 240 -5.43 -9.48 7.56
CA LYS A 240 -5.45 -10.68 8.40
C LYS A 240 -4.15 -10.86 9.20
N HIS A 241 -2.99 -10.67 8.57
CA HIS A 241 -1.70 -10.82 9.25
C HIS A 241 -1.48 -9.77 10.36
N LEU A 242 -2.05 -8.57 10.22
CA LEU A 242 -1.93 -7.48 11.18
C LEU A 242 -3.13 -7.37 12.14
N ASN A 243 -4.02 -8.37 12.16
CA ASN A 243 -5.28 -8.37 12.93
C ASN A 243 -6.12 -7.10 12.68
N VAL A 244 -6.19 -6.65 11.43
CA VAL A 244 -7.02 -5.54 10.97
C VAL A 244 -8.36 -6.10 10.49
N GLY A 245 -9.45 -5.47 10.92
CA GLY A 245 -10.80 -5.87 10.53
C GLY A 245 -11.07 -5.58 9.05
N LEU A 246 -11.54 -6.57 8.31
CA LEU A 246 -12.01 -6.44 6.94
C LEU A 246 -13.27 -7.29 6.74
N THR A 247 -14.43 -6.74 7.10
CA THR A 247 -15.72 -7.47 7.12
C THR A 247 -16.57 -7.23 5.87
N ASN A 248 -16.22 -6.25 5.02
CA ASN A 248 -16.95 -5.90 3.81
C ASN A 248 -15.97 -5.49 2.70
N HIS A 249 -15.17 -6.44 2.23
CA HIS A 249 -14.21 -6.22 1.13
C HIS A 249 -14.97 -5.81 -0.14
N HIS A 250 -14.44 -4.86 -0.92
CA HIS A 250 -15.12 -4.20 -2.07
C HIS A 250 -16.24 -3.22 -1.68
N ASN A 251 -16.15 -2.69 -0.46
CA ASN A 251 -16.72 -1.40 -0.12
C ASN A 251 -15.56 -0.43 0.09
N ALA A 252 -15.54 0.65 -0.68
CA ALA A 252 -14.44 1.61 -0.67
C ALA A 252 -14.12 2.14 0.74
N THR A 253 -15.13 2.41 1.58
CA THR A 253 -14.89 2.93 2.94
C THR A 253 -14.27 1.89 3.86
N ALA A 254 -14.66 0.62 3.73
CA ALA A 254 -14.09 -0.49 4.47
C ALA A 254 -12.64 -0.76 4.06
N ASP A 255 -12.35 -0.76 2.75
CA ASP A 255 -11.01 -0.98 2.22
C ASP A 255 -10.07 0.20 2.55
N ALA A 256 -10.57 1.44 2.50
CA ALA A 256 -9.85 2.61 2.99
C ALA A 256 -9.55 2.52 4.50
N ALA A 257 -10.50 2.03 5.32
CA ALA A 257 -10.27 1.82 6.75
C ALA A 257 -9.19 0.76 7.00
N ALA A 258 -9.24 -0.36 6.28
CA ALA A 258 -8.20 -1.40 6.38
C ALA A 258 -6.83 -0.86 5.96
N CYS A 259 -6.76 -0.06 4.88
CA CYS A 259 -5.54 0.62 4.46
C CYS A 259 -4.97 1.53 5.56
N ALA A 260 -5.83 2.36 6.19
CA ALA A 260 -5.45 3.23 7.29
C ALA A 260 -4.86 2.43 8.46
N GLU A 261 -5.57 1.39 8.92
CA GLU A 261 -5.14 0.56 10.04
C GLU A 261 -3.84 -0.18 9.74
N ILE A 262 -3.64 -0.69 8.52
CA ILE A 262 -2.36 -1.30 8.10
C ILE A 262 -1.22 -0.29 8.26
N ILE A 263 -1.38 0.94 7.78
CA ILE A 263 -0.33 1.97 7.90
C ILE A 263 -0.04 2.29 9.36
N ILE A 264 -1.08 2.44 10.19
CA ILE A 264 -0.96 2.68 11.63
C ILE A 264 -0.18 1.54 12.29
N LYS A 265 -0.55 0.27 12.02
CA LYS A 265 0.11 -0.92 12.56
C LYS A 265 1.57 -1.02 12.11
N LEU A 266 1.87 -0.70 10.84
CA LEU A 266 3.23 -0.67 10.32
C LEU A 266 4.09 0.41 11.00
N ALA A 267 3.52 1.61 11.20
CA ALA A 267 4.18 2.71 11.90
C ALA A 267 4.47 2.33 13.37
N GLN A 268 3.48 1.76 14.06
CA GLN A 268 3.60 1.26 15.43
C GLN A 268 4.65 0.16 15.54
N LYS A 269 4.67 -0.83 14.64
CA LYS A 269 5.69 -1.91 14.63
C LYS A 269 7.09 -1.34 14.44
N SER A 270 7.25 -0.39 13.52
CA SER A 270 8.53 0.26 13.18
C SER A 270 9.00 1.28 14.23
N ALA A 271 8.24 1.50 15.32
CA ALA A 271 8.51 2.51 16.36
C ALA A 271 8.67 3.94 15.80
N VAL A 272 8.01 4.23 14.67
CA VAL A 272 8.07 5.56 14.04
C VAL A 272 7.23 6.52 14.87
N LYS A 273 7.77 7.70 15.14
CA LYS A 273 7.01 8.90 15.54
C LYS A 273 7.20 9.94 14.43
N GLY A 274 6.19 10.75 14.14
CA GLY A 274 6.26 11.79 13.11
C GLY A 274 5.23 11.65 11.99
N SER A 275 5.43 12.43 10.94
CA SER A 275 4.48 12.60 9.84
C SER A 275 4.32 11.34 9.00
N PHE A 276 3.24 11.26 8.22
CA PHE A 276 3.10 10.19 7.23
C PHE A 276 4.26 10.13 6.22
N ALA A 277 4.86 11.29 5.90
CA ALA A 277 6.07 11.35 5.08
C ALA A 277 7.28 10.69 5.76
N ASP A 278 7.42 10.84 7.08
CA ASP A 278 8.49 10.21 7.87
C ASP A 278 8.33 8.69 7.92
N VAL A 279 7.09 8.19 8.09
CA VAL A 279 6.79 6.75 8.00
C VAL A 279 7.18 6.20 6.63
N CYS A 280 6.78 6.87 5.54
CA CYS A 280 7.16 6.47 4.19
C CYS A 280 8.69 6.47 4.00
N ALA A 281 9.36 7.52 4.49
CA ALA A 281 10.80 7.69 4.41
C ALA A 281 11.56 6.59 5.15
N LEU A 282 11.14 6.25 6.37
CA LEU A 282 11.79 5.21 7.17
C LEU A 282 11.67 3.84 6.49
N LEU A 283 10.51 3.55 5.90
CA LEU A 283 10.29 2.32 5.12
C LEU A 283 10.91 2.39 3.71
N GLY A 284 11.75 3.39 3.44
CA GLY A 284 12.57 3.46 2.23
C GLY A 284 11.85 4.02 1.02
N PHE A 285 10.78 4.80 1.20
CA PHE A 285 10.00 5.39 0.10
C PHE A 285 9.94 6.92 0.15
N ALA A 286 9.85 7.53 -1.02
CA ALA A 286 9.37 8.90 -1.21
C ALA A 286 7.89 8.85 -1.61
N GLN A 287 7.08 9.76 -1.07
CA GLN A 287 5.67 9.88 -1.42
C GLN A 287 5.50 10.19 -2.92
N GLY A 288 4.42 9.67 -3.49
CA GLY A 288 3.96 10.06 -4.81
C GLY A 288 3.29 11.44 -4.80
N GLN A 289 2.94 11.92 -5.98
CA GLN A 289 2.19 13.18 -6.16
C GLN A 289 1.09 13.00 -7.20
N LEU A 290 -0.13 13.37 -6.84
CA LEU A 290 -1.27 13.45 -7.73
C LEU A 290 -1.51 14.93 -8.06
N SER A 291 -1.52 15.29 -9.34
CA SER A 291 -1.93 16.61 -9.83
C SER A 291 -2.88 16.49 -11.01
N ALA A 292 -3.56 17.58 -11.36
CA ALA A 292 -4.44 17.63 -12.54
C ALA A 292 -3.72 17.32 -13.87
N GLN A 293 -2.39 17.33 -13.90
CA GLN A 293 -1.59 17.07 -15.10
C GLN A 293 -0.96 15.67 -15.09
N ARG A 294 -0.68 15.09 -13.92
CA ARG A 294 0.07 13.84 -13.83
C ARG A 294 -0.06 13.15 -12.47
N VAL A 295 0.09 11.81 -12.50
CA VAL A 295 0.40 10.99 -11.34
C VAL A 295 1.89 10.63 -11.33
N TYR A 296 2.59 11.02 -10.26
CA TYR A 296 3.93 10.55 -9.94
C TYR A 296 3.83 9.44 -8.89
N PRO A 297 4.33 8.22 -9.17
CA PRO A 297 4.19 7.08 -8.28
C PRO A 297 5.01 7.24 -6.99
N VAL A 298 4.68 6.44 -5.98
CA VAL A 298 5.55 6.22 -4.81
C VAL A 298 6.84 5.54 -5.27
N LEU A 299 8.00 6.10 -4.90
CA LEU A 299 9.31 5.64 -5.37
C LEU A 299 10.18 5.16 -4.21
N LYS A 300 10.92 4.06 -4.41
CA LYS A 300 11.94 3.61 -3.45
C LYS A 300 13.09 4.62 -3.41
N LYS A 301 13.48 5.08 -2.22
CA LYS A 301 14.66 5.93 -2.03
C LYS A 301 15.90 5.13 -2.38
N LYS A 302 16.74 5.66 -3.27
CA LYS A 302 18.07 5.10 -3.50
C LYS A 302 18.94 5.38 -2.29
N SER A 303 19.65 4.37 -1.80
CA SER A 303 20.68 4.52 -0.76
C SER A 303 21.61 5.69 -1.14
N SER A 304 21.82 6.59 -0.17
CA SER A 304 22.45 7.89 -0.36
C SER A 304 23.95 7.77 -0.62
N THR A 305 24.35 7.71 -1.88
CA THR A 305 25.70 8.11 -2.33
C THR A 305 25.68 9.11 -3.48
N SER A 306 24.51 9.51 -4.01
CA SER A 306 24.43 10.39 -5.19
C SER A 306 23.64 11.70 -5.02
N LEU A 307 23.23 12.07 -3.80
CA LEU A 307 22.35 13.24 -3.58
C LEU A 307 23.07 14.50 -3.09
N VAL A 308 24.37 14.44 -2.78
CA VAL A 308 25.14 15.62 -2.34
C VAL A 308 25.40 16.60 -3.48
N GLU A 309 25.36 16.16 -4.75
CA GLU A 309 25.63 17.04 -5.90
C GLU A 309 24.39 17.77 -6.45
N SER A 310 23.18 17.36 -6.07
CA SER A 310 21.92 17.92 -6.63
C SER A 310 21.42 19.14 -5.86
N SER A 311 21.66 19.21 -4.56
CA SER A 311 21.16 20.30 -3.70
C SER A 311 21.96 21.59 -3.83
N ALA A 312 23.19 21.53 -4.36
CA ALA A 312 24.04 22.70 -4.55
C ALA A 312 23.68 23.56 -5.78
N ARG A 313 22.71 23.14 -6.62
CA ARG A 313 22.35 23.86 -7.86
C ARG A 313 21.00 24.58 -7.83
N ILE A 314 20.22 24.45 -6.74
CA ILE A 314 18.88 25.05 -6.63
C ILE A 314 18.91 26.35 -5.80
N ALA A 315 19.99 26.63 -5.07
CA ALA A 315 20.05 27.72 -4.08
C ALA A 315 20.49 29.10 -4.62
N THR A 316 20.56 29.33 -5.93
CA THR A 316 20.90 30.67 -6.47
C THR A 316 20.09 31.02 -7.71
N GLN A 317 18.85 31.49 -7.54
CA GLN A 317 18.26 32.46 -8.46
C GLN A 317 17.45 33.51 -7.69
N PRO A 318 17.71 34.82 -7.88
CA PRO A 318 16.91 35.90 -7.30
C PRO A 318 15.63 36.16 -8.13
N PRO A 319 14.61 36.85 -7.56
CA PRO A 319 13.30 37.00 -8.20
C PRO A 319 13.37 38.00 -9.36
N LEU A 320 12.67 37.71 -10.46
CA LEU A 320 12.56 38.61 -11.62
C LEU A 320 11.16 39.20 -11.75
N ASP A 321 11.17 40.52 -11.75
CA ASP A 321 10.10 41.48 -11.95
C ASP A 321 9.65 41.56 -13.42
N GLN A 322 8.44 42.07 -13.63
CA GLN A 322 7.80 42.23 -14.94
C GLN A 322 8.40 43.40 -15.73
N THR A 323 8.72 43.22 -17.01
CA THR A 323 8.45 44.20 -18.10
C THR A 323 8.85 43.67 -19.49
N GLN A 324 7.87 43.77 -20.40
CA GLN A 324 7.85 43.95 -21.87
C GLN A 324 9.00 43.54 -22.83
N THR A 325 8.55 42.89 -23.92
CA THR A 325 8.92 42.99 -25.36
C THR A 325 10.34 42.66 -25.84
N GLU A 326 10.49 41.61 -26.65
CA GLU A 326 10.59 41.68 -28.12
C GLU A 326 10.83 40.30 -28.76
N VAL A 327 10.18 40.07 -29.90
CA VAL A 327 10.30 38.86 -30.74
C VAL A 327 11.53 38.98 -31.62
N LYS A 328 12.45 38.01 -31.55
CA LYS A 328 13.38 37.70 -32.65
C LYS A 328 13.42 36.20 -32.93
N THR A 329 12.98 35.87 -34.13
CA THR A 329 13.04 34.57 -34.79
C THR A 329 14.48 34.11 -34.99
N ALA A 330 14.81 32.91 -34.50
CA ALA A 330 16.02 32.18 -34.88
C ALA A 330 15.68 30.71 -35.16
N VAL A 331 16.10 30.25 -36.35
CA VAL A 331 15.91 28.90 -36.90
C VAL A 331 16.63 27.85 -36.03
N PRO A 332 16.02 26.70 -35.69
CA PRO A 332 16.64 25.74 -34.78
C PRO A 332 17.74 24.93 -35.46
N ARG A 333 18.94 24.99 -34.88
CA ARG A 333 20.11 24.17 -35.24
C ARG A 333 19.90 22.75 -34.69
N LYS A 334 19.88 21.73 -35.56
CA LYS A 334 19.78 20.30 -35.20
C LYS A 334 20.84 19.90 -34.18
N GLN A 335 20.45 19.65 -32.94
CA GLN A 335 21.26 18.95 -31.94
C GLN A 335 20.75 17.52 -31.76
N LYS A 336 21.69 16.56 -31.78
CA LYS A 336 21.45 15.12 -31.66
C LYS A 336 20.70 14.80 -30.36
N ALA A 337 19.65 13.99 -30.48
CA ALA A 337 18.85 13.48 -29.38
C ALA A 337 19.74 12.77 -28.34
N LYS A 338 19.82 13.34 -27.13
CA LYS A 338 20.30 12.62 -25.95
C LYS A 338 19.12 11.83 -25.38
N THR A 339 19.36 10.54 -25.21
CA THR A 339 18.42 9.52 -24.75
C THR A 339 17.86 9.85 -23.36
N ALA A 340 16.54 9.68 -23.23
CA ALA A 340 15.79 9.98 -22.01
C ALA A 340 16.05 8.94 -20.90
N PRO A 341 16.23 9.35 -19.63
CA PRO A 341 16.60 8.48 -18.52
C PRO A 341 15.37 7.90 -17.78
N TRP A 342 14.45 7.26 -18.52
CA TRP A 342 13.36 6.50 -17.93
C TRP A 342 13.46 5.05 -18.37
N ALA A 343 14.25 4.28 -17.63
CA ALA A 343 14.21 2.84 -17.66
C ALA A 343 14.22 2.36 -16.22
N LYS A 344 13.14 1.65 -15.84
CA LYS A 344 12.95 0.71 -14.72
C LYS A 344 11.66 1.00 -13.94
N ALA A 345 10.54 0.52 -14.49
CA ALA A 345 9.64 -0.28 -13.67
C ALA A 345 10.47 -1.50 -13.23
N ALA A 346 10.76 -1.60 -11.94
CA ALA A 346 11.67 -2.61 -11.42
C ALA A 346 11.01 -3.98 -11.51
N ALA A 347 11.41 -4.73 -12.54
CA ALA A 347 11.45 -6.16 -12.43
C ALA A 347 12.56 -6.55 -11.42
N PRO A 348 12.50 -7.73 -10.79
CA PRO A 348 13.49 -8.19 -9.80
C PRO A 348 14.94 -7.86 -10.22
N GLU A 349 15.78 -7.41 -9.27
CA GLU A 349 17.16 -7.07 -9.61
C GLU A 349 17.93 -8.29 -10.12
N THR A 350 17.62 -9.46 -9.57
CA THR A 350 18.13 -10.77 -9.95
C THR A 350 17.23 -11.42 -11.01
N VAL A 351 17.79 -11.68 -12.18
CA VAL A 351 17.15 -12.53 -13.18
C VAL A 351 17.50 -13.98 -12.81
N PRO A 352 16.53 -14.87 -12.60
CA PRO A 352 16.83 -16.27 -12.29
C PRO A 352 17.57 -16.92 -13.48
N GLU A 353 18.52 -17.81 -13.16
CA GLU A 353 19.25 -18.58 -14.18
C GLU A 353 18.36 -19.69 -14.72
N ALA A 354 18.40 -19.90 -16.03
CA ALA A 354 17.60 -20.94 -16.68
C ALA A 354 18.05 -22.33 -16.21
N ASN A 355 17.08 -23.17 -15.82
CA ASN A 355 17.32 -24.56 -15.47
C ASN A 355 17.74 -25.35 -16.73
N LEU A 356 19.01 -25.78 -16.77
CA LEU A 356 19.57 -26.51 -17.91
C LEU A 356 19.09 -27.97 -17.99
N ASP A 357 18.56 -28.51 -16.87
CA ASP A 357 18.03 -29.87 -16.76
C ASP A 357 16.50 -29.93 -16.92
N ALA A 358 15.87 -28.81 -17.30
CA ALA A 358 14.44 -28.76 -17.60
C ALA A 358 14.09 -29.61 -18.82
N ASP A 359 12.81 -30.01 -18.93
CA ASP A 359 12.33 -30.87 -20.02
C ASP A 359 12.75 -30.32 -21.40
N PRO A 360 13.62 -31.05 -22.15
CA PRO A 360 14.10 -30.62 -23.45
C PRO A 360 13.00 -30.46 -24.51
N HIS A 361 11.81 -31.03 -24.27
CA HIS A 361 10.64 -30.90 -25.13
C HIS A 361 9.67 -29.80 -24.67
N GLY A 362 9.97 -29.10 -23.58
CA GLY A 362 9.17 -27.99 -23.05
C GLY A 362 9.17 -26.77 -23.99
N ARG A 363 8.02 -26.08 -24.11
CA ARG A 363 7.87 -24.93 -25.02
C ARG A 363 8.70 -23.71 -24.62
N LEU A 364 9.13 -23.62 -23.36
CA LEU A 364 9.97 -22.55 -22.83
C LEU A 364 11.47 -22.92 -22.79
N PHE A 365 11.83 -24.19 -23.01
CA PHE A 365 13.20 -24.64 -22.94
C PHE A 365 14.07 -23.95 -23.99
N GLN A 366 15.18 -23.35 -23.56
CA GLN A 366 16.11 -22.54 -24.37
C GLN A 366 15.47 -21.33 -25.08
N GLN A 367 14.25 -20.94 -24.71
CA GLN A 367 13.62 -19.72 -25.22
C GLN A 367 14.11 -18.50 -24.46
N ASN A 368 14.15 -17.35 -25.13
CA ASN A 368 14.42 -16.07 -24.48
C ASN A 368 13.14 -15.26 -24.38
N VAL A 369 12.58 -15.25 -23.18
CA VAL A 369 11.25 -14.77 -22.86
C VAL A 369 11.33 -13.35 -22.30
N THR A 370 10.56 -12.43 -22.86
CA THR A 370 10.43 -11.06 -22.35
C THR A 370 8.99 -10.80 -21.95
N LEU A 371 8.76 -10.26 -20.75
CA LEU A 371 7.43 -9.90 -20.26
C LEU A 371 7.15 -8.41 -20.45
N THR A 372 5.94 -8.05 -20.90
CA THR A 372 5.47 -6.67 -21.00
C THR A 372 3.99 -6.57 -20.64
N GLY A 373 3.55 -5.48 -20.03
CA GLY A 373 2.18 -5.33 -19.51
C GLY A 373 2.03 -5.79 -18.06
N ASP A 374 0.79 -5.99 -17.63
CA ASP A 374 0.43 -6.43 -16.28
C ASP A 374 0.11 -7.94 -16.24
N PHE A 375 0.37 -8.62 -15.13
CA PHE A 375 0.20 -10.08 -15.01
C PHE A 375 -0.53 -10.51 -13.74
N GLU A 376 -1.35 -9.62 -13.16
CA GLU A 376 -2.22 -9.98 -12.06
C GLU A 376 -3.06 -11.23 -12.39
N PRO A 377 -3.24 -12.16 -11.42
CA PRO A 377 -2.89 -12.06 -10.00
C PRO A 377 -1.41 -12.33 -9.66
N PHE A 378 -0.60 -12.77 -10.64
CA PHE A 378 0.76 -13.23 -10.41
C PHE A 378 1.79 -12.09 -10.46
N ASP A 379 2.72 -12.09 -9.51
CA ASP A 379 3.87 -11.18 -9.55
C ASP A 379 4.86 -11.59 -10.65
N LYS A 380 5.45 -10.61 -11.34
CA LYS A 380 6.43 -10.86 -12.41
C LYS A 380 7.65 -11.66 -11.94
N GLY A 381 8.06 -11.54 -10.68
CA GLY A 381 9.12 -12.35 -10.09
C GLY A 381 8.76 -13.83 -10.06
N LYS A 382 7.56 -14.17 -9.59
CA LYS A 382 7.07 -15.56 -9.60
C LYS A 382 7.02 -16.14 -11.02
N LEU A 383 6.56 -15.34 -11.98
CA LEU A 383 6.55 -15.75 -13.39
C LEU A 383 7.97 -15.94 -13.94
N TRP A 384 8.93 -15.10 -13.56
CA TRP A 384 10.32 -15.26 -13.94
C TRP A 384 10.93 -16.54 -13.39
N ASP A 385 10.68 -16.85 -12.12
CA ASP A 385 11.17 -18.08 -11.49
C ASP A 385 10.57 -19.30 -12.19
N SER A 386 9.26 -19.30 -12.46
CA SER A 386 8.57 -20.39 -13.15
C SER A 386 9.05 -20.57 -14.60
N ILE A 387 9.35 -19.48 -15.32
CA ILE A 387 9.93 -19.54 -16.67
C ILE A 387 11.35 -20.13 -16.62
N ALA A 388 12.16 -19.72 -15.64
CA ALA A 388 13.50 -20.22 -15.47
C ALA A 388 13.51 -21.71 -15.09
N GLU A 389 12.58 -22.17 -14.25
CA GLU A 389 12.39 -23.59 -13.91
C GLU A 389 12.10 -24.45 -15.14
N GLN A 390 11.38 -23.92 -16.14
CA GLN A 390 11.15 -24.58 -17.43
C GLN A 390 12.29 -24.39 -18.45
N GLY A 391 13.44 -23.87 -18.02
CA GLY A 391 14.64 -23.70 -18.87
C GLY A 391 14.59 -22.49 -19.81
N GLY A 392 13.68 -21.55 -19.57
CA GLY A 392 13.62 -20.28 -20.29
C GLY A 392 14.62 -19.26 -19.74
N THR A 393 15.25 -18.50 -20.62
CA THR A 393 16.07 -17.34 -20.26
C THR A 393 15.21 -16.08 -20.26
N ILE A 394 15.28 -15.27 -19.20
CA ILE A 394 14.45 -14.07 -19.09
C ILE A 394 15.21 -12.84 -19.63
N GLY A 395 14.59 -12.15 -20.58
CA GLY A 395 15.04 -10.88 -21.14
C GLY A 395 14.36 -9.68 -20.48
N LYS A 396 15.15 -8.71 -20.00
CA LYS A 396 14.60 -7.43 -19.48
C LYS A 396 14.04 -6.52 -20.59
N ASN A 397 14.49 -6.71 -21.83
CA ASN A 397 14.13 -5.91 -23.00
C ASN A 397 13.98 -6.80 -24.24
N VAL A 398 13.23 -6.31 -25.24
CA VAL A 398 13.13 -6.97 -26.54
C VAL A 398 14.42 -6.73 -27.35
N THR A 399 15.08 -7.82 -27.72
CA THR A 399 16.37 -7.81 -28.43
C THR A 399 16.36 -8.80 -29.60
N LYS A 400 17.47 -8.88 -30.36
CA LYS A 400 17.66 -9.91 -31.39
C LYS A 400 17.68 -11.34 -30.86
N LYS A 401 17.88 -11.52 -29.55
CA LYS A 401 17.85 -12.83 -28.91
C LYS A 401 16.44 -13.20 -28.45
N THR A 402 15.49 -12.26 -28.40
CA THR A 402 14.14 -12.53 -27.91
C THR A 402 13.42 -13.47 -28.88
N THR A 403 12.90 -14.57 -28.36
CA THR A 403 12.14 -15.55 -29.14
C THR A 403 10.67 -15.55 -28.76
N ILE A 404 10.33 -15.18 -27.52
CA ILE A 404 8.95 -15.04 -27.03
C ILE A 404 8.79 -13.68 -26.35
N LEU A 405 7.78 -12.92 -26.76
CA LEU A 405 7.28 -11.77 -26.04
C LEU A 405 5.92 -12.13 -25.45
N VAL A 406 5.79 -12.07 -24.13
CA VAL A 406 4.49 -12.25 -23.46
C VAL A 406 3.90 -10.88 -23.15
N CYS A 407 2.69 -10.65 -23.64
CA CYS A 407 1.92 -9.43 -23.46
C CYS A 407 0.79 -9.67 -22.46
N GLY A 408 0.92 -9.05 -21.29
CA GLY A 408 -0.15 -8.90 -20.33
C GLY A 408 -1.16 -7.83 -20.74
N PRO A 409 -2.40 -7.87 -20.19
CA PRO A 409 -3.42 -6.85 -20.44
C PRO A 409 -2.87 -5.44 -20.20
N TRP A 410 -3.10 -4.55 -21.17
CA TRP A 410 -2.71 -3.15 -21.08
C TRP A 410 -3.58 -2.30 -22.03
N ALA A 411 -3.95 -1.09 -21.61
CA ALA A 411 -4.84 -0.20 -22.37
C ALA A 411 -4.28 0.27 -23.73
N SER A 412 -2.99 0.05 -24.03
CA SER A 412 -2.37 0.42 -25.31
C SER A 412 -1.12 -0.41 -25.60
N LYS A 413 -0.72 -0.50 -26.88
CA LYS A 413 0.49 -1.22 -27.29
C LYS A 413 1.74 -0.69 -26.57
N THR A 414 2.37 -1.55 -25.77
CA THR A 414 3.58 -1.19 -25.00
C THR A 414 4.77 -0.91 -25.93
N SER A 415 5.75 -0.12 -25.48
CA SER A 415 6.98 0.13 -26.26
C SER A 415 7.74 -1.15 -26.61
N LYS A 416 7.67 -2.17 -25.76
CA LYS A 416 8.27 -3.49 -26.01
C LYS A 416 7.52 -4.26 -27.10
N GLN A 417 6.19 -4.19 -27.10
CA GLN A 417 5.36 -4.80 -28.14
C GLN A 417 5.63 -4.16 -29.51
N LYS A 418 5.65 -2.82 -29.58
CA LYS A 418 6.00 -2.10 -30.82
C LYS A 418 7.40 -2.51 -31.32
N ARG A 419 8.37 -2.66 -30.41
CA ARG A 419 9.73 -3.08 -30.76
C ARG A 419 9.80 -4.53 -31.26
N ALA A 420 8.99 -5.43 -30.71
CA ALA A 420 8.91 -6.81 -31.19
C ALA A 420 8.26 -6.87 -32.58
N GLU A 421 7.17 -6.14 -32.80
CA GLU A 421 6.52 -6.01 -34.13
C GLU A 421 7.52 -5.50 -35.19
N GLU A 422 8.30 -4.46 -34.88
CA GLU A 422 9.36 -3.97 -35.78
C GLU A 422 10.46 -5.02 -36.10
N LEU A 423 10.74 -5.95 -35.19
CA LEU A 423 11.74 -6.99 -35.41
C LEU A 423 11.14 -8.16 -36.20
N ILE A 424 9.86 -8.47 -36.00
CA ILE A 424 9.10 -9.41 -36.81
C ILE A 424 9.04 -8.92 -38.26
N ASP A 425 8.75 -7.64 -38.48
CA ASP A 425 8.75 -7.02 -39.82
C ASP A 425 10.12 -7.09 -40.51
N LYS A 426 11.21 -7.18 -39.72
CA LYS A 426 12.58 -7.35 -40.19
C LYS A 426 12.98 -8.82 -40.37
N GLY A 427 12.02 -9.75 -40.27
CA GLY A 427 12.21 -11.18 -40.49
C GLY A 427 12.70 -11.96 -39.27
N GLN A 428 12.66 -11.38 -38.06
CA GLN A 428 12.99 -12.11 -36.84
C GLN A 428 11.80 -12.97 -36.40
N ASN A 429 12.07 -14.24 -36.07
CA ASN A 429 11.04 -15.13 -35.54
C ASN A 429 10.82 -14.84 -34.04
N ILE A 430 9.80 -14.04 -33.72
CA ILE A 430 9.37 -13.76 -32.35
C ILE A 430 7.91 -14.17 -32.21
N GLN A 431 7.61 -15.05 -31.26
CA GLN A 431 6.23 -15.38 -30.90
C GLN A 431 5.68 -14.34 -29.94
N ILE A 432 4.45 -13.88 -30.18
CA ILE A 432 3.73 -13.01 -29.24
C ILE A 432 2.71 -13.88 -28.52
N TRP A 433 2.87 -14.02 -27.20
CA TRP A 433 1.97 -14.77 -26.34
C TRP A 433 1.12 -13.80 -25.52
N THR A 434 -0.09 -14.22 -25.18
CA THR A 434 -0.93 -13.56 -24.17
C THR A 434 -0.48 -13.98 -22.76
N ALA A 435 -0.96 -13.27 -21.73
CA ALA A 435 -0.77 -13.72 -20.34
C ALA A 435 -1.39 -15.11 -20.12
N GLU A 436 -2.56 -15.38 -20.70
CA GLU A 436 -3.25 -16.67 -20.61
C GLU A 436 -2.41 -17.82 -21.19
N ASP A 437 -1.77 -17.60 -22.35
CA ASP A 437 -0.87 -18.60 -22.96
C ASP A 437 0.31 -18.94 -22.04
N LEU A 438 0.87 -17.92 -21.38
CA LEU A 438 1.96 -18.12 -20.42
C LEU A 438 1.47 -18.89 -19.19
N PHE A 439 0.31 -18.53 -18.62
CA PHE A 439 -0.23 -19.20 -17.45
C PHE A 439 -0.54 -20.67 -17.73
N ALA A 440 -1.19 -20.96 -18.87
CA ALA A 440 -1.44 -22.32 -19.32
C ALA A 440 -0.14 -23.12 -19.50
N GLN A 441 0.91 -22.51 -20.05
CA GLN A 441 2.21 -23.16 -20.21
C GLN A 441 2.93 -23.41 -18.89
N LEU A 442 2.76 -22.51 -17.92
CA LEU A 442 3.34 -22.63 -16.58
C LEU A 442 2.53 -23.54 -15.66
N GLY A 443 1.38 -24.05 -16.11
CA GLY A 443 0.46 -24.82 -15.26
C GLY A 443 -0.11 -23.97 -14.12
N LEU A 444 -0.19 -22.65 -14.32
CA LEU A 444 -0.75 -21.71 -13.37
C LEU A 444 -2.21 -21.47 -13.74
N ASP A 445 -3.13 -21.80 -12.83
CA ASP A 445 -4.52 -21.40 -12.96
C ASP A 445 -4.71 -20.05 -12.25
N PRO A 446 -5.09 -18.97 -12.97
CA PRO A 446 -5.47 -17.71 -12.34
C PRO A 446 -6.56 -17.88 -11.28
N ALA A 447 -7.43 -18.89 -11.41
CA ALA A 447 -8.51 -19.20 -10.47
C ALA A 447 -8.01 -19.88 -9.17
N ASP A 448 -6.84 -20.53 -9.18
CA ASP A 448 -6.22 -21.13 -7.97
C ASP A 448 -5.56 -20.06 -7.08
N GLU A 449 -5.20 -18.90 -7.66
CA GLU A 449 -4.67 -17.73 -6.95
C GLU A 449 -5.68 -16.59 -6.74
N GLN A 450 -6.84 -16.70 -7.40
CA GLN A 450 -8.03 -16.02 -6.95
C GLN A 450 -8.54 -16.77 -5.71
N PRO A 451 -8.65 -16.15 -4.53
CA PRO A 451 -9.43 -16.76 -3.47
C PRO A 451 -10.84 -17.04 -3.99
N PRO A 452 -11.59 -17.98 -3.40
CA PRO A 452 -13.02 -17.94 -3.53
C PRO A 452 -13.44 -16.58 -2.95
N PHE A 453 -13.74 -15.65 -3.86
CA PHE A 453 -14.28 -14.31 -3.60
C PHE A 453 -13.22 -13.30 -3.13
#